data_AF-A0AAV6BL10-F1
#
_entry.id   AF-A0AAV6BL10-F1
#
_cell.length_a   1.000
_cell.length_b   1.000
_cell.length_c   1.000
_cell.angle_alpha   90.00
_cell.angle_beta   90.00
_cell.angle_gamma   90.00
#
_symmetry.space_group_name_H-M   'P 1'
#
loop_
_entity.id
_entity.type
_entity.pdbx_description
1 polymer ?
#
loop_
_entity_poly.entity_id
_entity_poly.type
_entity_poly.pdbx_seq_one_letter_code
_entity_poly.pdbx_strand_id
1 'polypeptide(L)'
;MHVDRWTKVVLSVIAIALVALAAHAWLERLTPTRAEAQTATPKYEVSLPKSWGKIVNFSNGNFLMESSDGTMRIVDLEGKPPEYPKVKVQIRWQ
;
A
#
# COMPACT_ATOMS: atom_id res chain seq x y z
N MET A 1 1.33 -21.48 56.55
CA MET A 1 0.56 -20.34 56.00
C MET A 1 1.40 -19.29 55.27
N HIS A 2 2.67 -19.04 55.63
CA HIS A 2 3.49 -18.04 54.90
C HIS A 2 3.90 -18.49 53.48
N VAL A 3 4.21 -19.78 53.31
CA VAL A 3 4.53 -20.40 52.00
C VAL A 3 3.36 -20.30 51.03
N ASP A 4 2.12 -20.56 51.49
CA ASP A 4 0.92 -20.46 50.65
C ASP A 4 0.68 -19.06 50.08
N ARG A 5 1.05 -18.03 50.86
CA ARG A 5 0.94 -16.64 50.41
C ARG A 5 1.95 -16.33 49.30
N TRP A 6 3.19 -16.80 49.43
CA TRP A 6 4.21 -16.65 48.40
C TRP A 6 3.88 -17.43 47.14
N THR A 7 3.41 -18.68 47.27
CA THR A 7 2.97 -19.49 46.13
C THR A 7 1.82 -18.81 45.37
N LYS A 8 0.83 -18.25 46.07
CA LYS A 8 -0.26 -17.49 45.44
C LYS A 8 0.25 -16.24 44.71
N VAL A 9 1.19 -15.51 45.30
CA VAL A 9 1.79 -14.33 44.66
C VAL A 9 2.52 -14.72 43.38
N VAL A 10 3.37 -15.76 43.44
CA VAL A 10 4.13 -16.25 42.28
C VAL A 10 3.18 -16.71 41.17
N LEU A 11 2.16 -17.51 41.50
CA LEU A 11 1.17 -17.97 40.53
C LEU A 11 0.38 -16.80 39.90
N SER A 12 0.06 -15.77 40.69
CA SER A 12 -0.63 -14.58 40.20
C SER A 12 0.24 -13.80 39.20
N VAL A 13 1.53 -13.65 39.51
CA VAL A 13 2.48 -12.98 38.60
C VAL A 13 2.63 -13.75 37.30
N ILE A 14 2.76 -15.08 37.38
CA ILE A 14 2.85 -15.95 36.20
C ILE A 14 1.58 -15.84 35.35
N ALA A 15 0.40 -15.89 35.98
CA ALA A 15 -0.87 -15.77 35.28
C ALA A 15 -0.98 -14.42 34.53
N ILE A 16 -0.59 -13.32 35.18
CA ILE A 16 -0.59 -11.98 34.55
C ILE A 16 0.39 -11.94 33.38
N ALA A 17 1.59 -12.50 33.53
CA ALA A 17 2.58 -12.53 32.45
C ALA A 17 2.08 -13.31 31.22
N LEU A 18 1.41 -14.44 31.42
CA LEU A 18 0.83 -15.23 30.34
C LEU A 18 -0.31 -14.49 29.62
N VAL A 19 -1.17 -13.80 30.37
CA VAL A 19 -2.24 -12.96 29.80
C VAL A 19 -1.65 -11.83 28.96
N ALA A 20 -0.61 -11.16 29.45
CA ALA A 20 0.06 -10.09 28.71
C ALA A 20 0.69 -10.59 27.41
N LEU A 21 1.35 -11.76 27.44
CA LEU A 21 1.96 -12.36 26.26
C LEU A 21 0.92 -12.76 25.21
N ALA A 22 -0.20 -13.36 25.64
CA ALA A 22 -1.31 -13.71 24.76
C ALA A 22 -1.96 -12.47 24.14
N ALA A 23 -2.15 -11.40 24.93
CA ALA A 23 -2.68 -10.13 24.44
C ALA A 23 -1.75 -9.48 23.40
N HIS A 24 -0.44 -9.51 23.63
CA HIS A 24 0.55 -8.99 22.67
C HIS A 24 0.55 -9.77 21.35
N ALA A 25 0.54 -11.11 21.41
CA ALA A 25 0.48 -11.96 20.22
C ALA A 25 -0.82 -11.75 19.42
N TRP A 26 -1.94 -11.51 20.09
CA TRP A 26 -3.19 -11.17 19.43
C TRP A 26 -3.15 -9.78 18.78
N LEU A 27 -2.52 -8.80 19.43
CA LEU A 27 -2.35 -7.45 18.90
C LEU A 27 -1.46 -7.44 17.63
N GLU A 28 -0.35 -8.18 17.64
CA GLU A 28 0.52 -8.39 16.46
C GLU A 28 -0.23 -9.01 15.27
N ARG A 29 -1.23 -9.85 15.53
CA ARG A 29 -2.07 -10.44 14.47
C ARG A 29 -3.07 -9.45 13.87
N LEU A 30 -3.44 -8.42 14.62
CA LEU A 30 -4.35 -7.37 14.18
C LEU A 30 -3.63 -6.19 13.54
N THR A 31 -2.33 -6.02 13.79
CA THR A 31 -1.54 -5.05 13.03
C THR A 31 -1.53 -5.48 11.57
N PRO A 32 -2.10 -4.67 10.67
CA PRO A 32 -2.03 -4.96 9.24
C PRO A 32 -0.55 -5.02 8.88
N THR A 33 -0.08 -6.20 8.46
CA THR A 33 1.22 -6.29 7.81
C THR A 33 1.19 -5.30 6.66
N ARG A 34 2.02 -4.25 6.71
CA ARG A 34 2.22 -3.40 5.54
C ARG A 34 2.59 -4.34 4.40
N ALA A 35 1.78 -4.36 3.34
CA ALA A 35 2.10 -5.13 2.16
C ALA A 35 3.53 -4.74 1.75
N GLU A 36 4.46 -5.69 1.74
CA GLU A 36 5.89 -5.42 1.55
C GLU A 36 6.19 -4.65 0.24
N ALA A 37 5.23 -4.67 -0.70
CA ALA A 37 5.26 -3.92 -1.94
C ALA A 37 4.95 -2.40 -1.80
N GLN A 38 4.41 -1.93 -0.68
CA GLN A 38 4.16 -0.51 -0.42
C GLN A 38 5.33 0.09 0.36
N THR A 39 6.43 0.38 -0.34
CA THR A 39 7.57 1.10 0.23
C THR A 39 7.16 2.54 0.57
N ALA A 40 7.75 3.09 1.63
CA ALA A 40 7.47 4.47 2.08
C ALA A 40 7.80 5.53 1.00
N THR A 41 8.70 5.18 0.07
CA THR A 41 9.05 5.99 -1.09
C THR A 41 8.77 5.17 -2.35
N PRO A 42 7.92 5.63 -3.26
CA PRO A 42 7.73 4.95 -4.55
C PRO A 42 9.01 5.07 -5.39
N LYS A 43 9.35 4.02 -6.14
CA LYS A 43 10.50 4.04 -7.07
C LYS A 43 10.32 5.12 -8.15
N TYR A 44 9.08 5.35 -8.56
CA TYR A 44 8.69 6.39 -9.49
C TYR A 44 7.37 7.02 -9.04
N GLU A 45 7.37 8.34 -8.86
CA GLU A 45 6.15 9.12 -8.68
C GLU A 45 5.97 9.99 -9.93
N VAL A 46 4.80 9.89 -10.56
CA VAL A 46 4.51 10.60 -11.81
C VAL A 46 3.19 11.34 -11.65
N SER A 47 3.23 12.66 -11.81
CA SER A 47 2.04 13.50 -11.84
C SER A 47 1.45 13.52 -13.24
N LEU A 48 0.23 13.00 -13.40
CA LEU A 48 -0.51 13.05 -14.67
C LEU A 48 -1.56 14.15 -14.64
N PRO A 49 -1.75 14.93 -15.73
CA PRO A 49 -2.84 15.89 -15.82
C PRO A 49 -4.20 15.21 -15.71
N LYS A 50 -5.08 15.73 -14.83
CA LYS A 50 -6.45 15.22 -14.68
C LYS A 50 -7.26 15.27 -15.98
N SER A 51 -6.93 16.21 -16.87
CA SER A 51 -7.56 16.36 -18.19
C SER A 51 -7.29 15.19 -19.14
N TRP A 52 -6.31 14.33 -18.85
CA TRP A 52 -6.02 13.16 -19.70
C TRP A 52 -7.01 12.02 -19.50
N GLY A 53 -7.75 12.00 -18.39
CA GLY A 53 -8.81 11.05 -18.10
C GLY A 53 -8.46 10.01 -17.03
N LYS A 54 -9.22 8.92 -17.01
CA LYS A 54 -9.03 7.78 -16.09
C LYS A 54 -7.96 6.83 -16.63
N ILE A 55 -7.21 6.18 -15.74
CA ILE A 55 -6.30 5.09 -16.11
C ILE A 55 -7.14 3.82 -16.31
N VAL A 56 -7.05 3.22 -17.49
CA VAL A 56 -7.77 2.00 -17.89
C VAL A 56 -6.87 0.79 -17.81
N ASN A 57 -5.61 0.92 -18.25
CA ASN A 57 -4.66 -0.18 -18.26
C ASN A 57 -3.22 0.33 -18.11
N PHE A 58 -2.31 -0.56 -17.73
CA PHE A 58 -0.87 -0.34 -17.69
C PHE A 58 -0.15 -1.51 -18.37
N SER A 59 0.73 -1.22 -19.31
CA SER A 59 1.54 -2.23 -19.99
C SER A 59 2.83 -1.62 -20.52
N ASN A 60 3.96 -2.33 -20.36
CA ASN A 60 5.27 -1.95 -20.89
C ASN A 60 5.63 -0.48 -20.62
N GLY A 61 5.50 -0.01 -19.38
CA GLY A 61 5.84 1.37 -19.02
C GLY A 61 4.88 2.44 -19.54
N ASN A 62 3.76 2.05 -20.16
CA ASN A 62 2.75 2.95 -20.70
C ASN A 62 1.42 2.82 -19.96
N PHE A 63 0.73 3.94 -19.76
CA PHE A 63 -0.67 3.95 -19.34
C PHE A 63 -1.60 4.08 -20.55
N LEU A 64 -2.63 3.25 -20.59
CA LEU A 64 -3.82 3.51 -21.40
C LEU A 64 -4.77 4.36 -20.55
N MET A 65 -5.07 5.56 -21.03
CA MET A 65 -6.00 6.49 -20.40
C MET A 65 -7.20 6.72 -21.30
N GLU A 66 -8.37 6.88 -20.70
CA GLU A 66 -9.62 7.18 -21.38
C GLU A 66 -10.20 8.46 -20.81
N SER A 67 -10.49 9.41 -21.69
CA SER A 67 -11.11 10.68 -21.33
C SER A 67 -12.63 10.60 -21.41
N SER A 68 -13.31 11.54 -20.77
CA SER A 68 -14.78 11.58 -20.70
C SER A 68 -15.47 11.70 -22.07
N ASP A 69 -14.74 12.17 -23.08
CA ASP A 69 -15.15 12.25 -24.49
C ASP A 69 -14.99 10.93 -25.25
N GLY A 70 -14.55 9.84 -24.59
CA GLY A 70 -14.25 8.56 -25.23
C GLY A 70 -12.91 8.53 -25.99
N THR A 71 -12.13 9.62 -25.97
CA THR A 71 -10.78 9.63 -26.53
C THR A 71 -9.87 8.73 -25.68
N MET A 72 -9.19 7.78 -26.33
CA MET A 72 -8.16 6.96 -25.69
C MET A 72 -6.77 7.54 -25.93
N ARG A 73 -5.90 7.46 -24.94
CA ARG A 73 -4.51 7.95 -25.00
C ARG A 73 -3.57 6.89 -24.46
N ILE A 74 -2.48 6.64 -25.18
CA ILE A 74 -1.35 5.87 -24.67
C ILE A 74 -0.33 6.89 -24.18
N VAL A 75 -0.02 6.85 -22.88
CA VAL A 75 0.91 7.76 -22.20
C VAL A 75 2.17 6.99 -21.85
N ASP A 76 3.30 7.47 -22.34
CA ASP A 76 4.61 6.93 -22.03
C ASP A 76 5.15 7.56 -20.74
N LEU A 77 5.60 6.72 -19.82
CA LEU A 77 6.17 7.11 -18.52
C LEU A 77 7.68 6.92 -18.49
N GLU A 78 8.23 6.13 -19.42
CA GLU A 78 9.63 5.76 -19.42
C GLU A 78 10.46 6.83 -20.13
N GLY A 79 10.96 7.78 -19.35
CA GLY A 79 11.89 8.77 -19.86
C GLY A 79 12.43 9.72 -18.81
N LYS A 80 13.14 10.75 -19.28
CA LYS A 80 13.74 11.76 -18.41
C LYS A 80 12.82 12.97 -18.32
N PRO A 81 12.61 13.56 -17.14
CA PRO A 81 12.02 14.89 -17.02
C PRO A 81 12.80 15.91 -17.86
N PRO A 82 12.15 16.94 -18.44
CA PRO A 82 10.74 17.32 -18.26
C PRO A 82 9.80 16.75 -19.33
N GLU A 83 10.32 16.00 -20.31
CA GLU A 83 9.53 15.58 -21.47
C GLU A 83 8.47 14.52 -21.11
N TYR A 84 8.71 13.74 -20.06
CA TYR A 84 7.83 12.66 -19.60
C TYR A 84 7.11 13.07 -18.30
N PRO A 85 5.85 12.66 -18.11
CA PRO A 85 5.05 11.76 -18.96
C PRO A 85 4.54 12.43 -20.25
N LYS A 86 4.43 11.66 -21.35
CA LYS A 86 4.06 12.18 -22.69
C LYS A 86 2.97 11.34 -23.36
N VAL A 87 2.03 11.98 -24.04
CA VAL A 87 1.06 11.27 -24.90
C VAL A 87 1.77 10.77 -26.15
N LYS A 88 1.83 9.45 -26.31
CA LYS A 88 2.43 8.76 -27.44
C LYS A 88 1.45 8.58 -28.59
N VAL A 89 0.21 8.20 -28.27
CA VAL A 89 -0.87 7.99 -29.24
C VAL A 89 -2.16 8.56 -28.68
N GLN A 90 -2.95 9.22 -29.52
CA GLN A 90 -4.32 9.63 -29.22
C GLN A 90 -5.26 9.01 -30.25
N ILE A 91 -6.24 8.24 -29.77
CA ILE A 91 -7.21 7.50 -30.57
C ILE A 91 -8.57 8.16 -30.36
N ARG A 92 -9.20 8.58 -31.47
CA ARG A 92 -10.56 9.11 -31.50
C ARG A 92 -11.39 8.23 -32.42
N TRP A 93 -12.57 7.83 -31.96
CA TRP A 93 -13.56 7.20 -32.81
C TRP A 93 -14.20 8.27 -33.69
N GLN A 94 -14.28 8.01 -35.00
CA GLN A 94 -15.00 8.86 -35.96
C GLN A 94 -16.43 8.35 -36.16
#